data_AF-A0A653X8C9-F1
#
_entry.id   AF-A0A653X8C9-F1
#
_cell.length_a   1.000
_cell.length_b   1.000
_cell.length_c   1.000
_cell.angle_alpha   90.00
_cell.angle_beta   90.00
_cell.angle_gamma   90.00
#
_symmetry.space_group_name_H-M   'P 1'
#
loop_
_entity.id
_entity.type
_entity.pdbx_description
1 polymer ?
#
loop_
_entity_poly.entity_id
_entity_poly.type
_entity_poly.pdbx_seq_one_letter_code
_entity_poly.pdbx_strand_id
1 'polypeptide(L)' 'MTNEPEHPTDGLVSRVHLIDEQPLEERAAAYSQLVDELRATLEGSDSPKTSA' A
#
# COMPACT_ATOMS: atom_id res chain seq x y z
N MET A 1 19.71 6.72 -18.15
CA MET A 1 18.58 6.15 -17.39
C MET A 1 18.38 7.02 -16.18
N THR A 2 17.50 8.01 -16.26
CA THR A 2 17.04 8.75 -15.08
C THR A 2 16.11 7.80 -14.34
N ASN A 3 16.52 7.38 -13.14
CA ASN A 3 15.66 6.65 -12.22
C ASN A 3 14.71 7.71 -11.63
N GLU A 4 13.66 8.05 -12.39
CA GLU A 4 12.53 8.80 -11.84
C GLU A 4 11.97 7.96 -10.68
N PRO A 5 11.71 8.54 -9.50
CA PRO A 5 11.05 7.80 -8.45
C PRO A 5 9.67 7.41 -8.97
N GLU A 6 9.52 6.13 -9.30
CA GLU A 6 8.24 5.49 -9.59
C GLU A 6 7.19 6.06 -8.63
N HIS A 7 6.21 6.77 -9.19
CA HIS A 7 5.26 7.53 -8.39
C HIS A 7 4.66 6.58 -7.35
N PRO A 8 4.57 6.97 -6.06
CA PRO A 8 4.11 6.06 -5.01
C PRO A 8 2.72 5.45 -5.29
N THR A 9 1.93 6.14 -6.12
CA THR A 9 0.65 5.65 -6.67
C THR A 9 0.79 4.49 -7.65
N ASP A 10 1.85 4.42 -8.46
CA ASP A 10 2.04 3.36 -9.45
C ASP A 10 2.26 2.00 -8.78
N GLY A 11 2.97 1.98 -7.65
CA GLY A 11 3.16 0.77 -6.84
C GLY A 11 1.88 0.26 -6.19
N LEU A 12 1.04 1.16 -5.67
CA LEU A 12 -0.26 0.81 -5.09
C LEU A 12 -1.23 0.29 -6.16
N VAL A 13 -1.32 0.98 -7.30
CA VAL A 13 -2.19 0.57 -8.42
C VAL A 13 -1.78 -0.80 -8.95
N SER A 14 -0.49 -1.05 -9.11
CA SER A 14 0.03 -2.37 -9.52
C SER A 14 -0.34 -3.46 -8.52
N ARG A 15 -0.29 -3.17 -7.21
CA ARG A 15 -0.67 -4.13 -6.16
C ARG A 15 -2.16 -4.43 -6.14
N VAL A 16 -3.01 -3.43 -6.36
CA VAL A 16 -4.47 -3.62 -6.50
C VAL A 16 -4.78 -4.51 -7.72
N HIS A 17 -4.13 -4.27 -8.86
CA HIS A 17 -4.30 -5.12 -10.04
C HIS A 17 -3.91 -6.58 -9.78
N LEU A 18 -2.83 -6.83 -9.03
CA LEU A 18 -2.44 -8.20 -8.66
C LEU A 18 -3.48 -8.89 -7.77
N ILE A 19 -4.10 -8.16 -6.84
CA ILE A 19 -5.21 -8.70 -6.03
C ILE A 19 -6.41 -8.99 -6.92
N ASP A 20 -6.67 -8.14 -7.91
CA ASP A 20 -7.78 -8.35 -8.83
C ASP A 20 -7.64 -9.62 -9.69
N GLU A 21 -6.42 -10.09 -9.94
CA GLU A 21 -6.17 -11.33 -10.68
C GLU A 21 -6.34 -12.61 -9.83
N GLN A 22 -6.51 -12.47 -8.50
CA GLN A 22 -6.72 -13.60 -7.61
C GLN A 22 -8.15 -14.17 -7.69
N PRO A 23 -8.36 -15.44 -7.27
CA PRO A 23 -9.69 -16.00 -7.07
C PRO A 23 -10.57 -15.13 -6.16
N LEU A 24 -11.88 -15.16 -6.39
CA LEU A 24 -12.84 -14.28 -5.71
C LEU A 24 -12.83 -14.49 -4.18
N GLU A 25 -12.66 -15.73 -3.75
CA GLU A 25 -12.57 -16.15 -2.35
C GLU A 25 -11.33 -15.61 -1.63
N GLU A 26 -10.26 -15.29 -2.35
CA GLU A 26 -8.99 -14.78 -1.78
C GLU A 26 -8.96 -13.25 -1.71
N ARG A 27 -9.60 -12.58 -2.67
CA ARG A 27 -9.60 -11.11 -2.82
C ARG A 27 -9.97 -10.37 -1.54
N ALA A 28 -10.99 -10.81 -0.81
CA ALA A 28 -11.44 -10.13 0.40
C ALA A 28 -10.34 -10.05 1.47
N ALA A 29 -9.65 -11.17 1.72
CA ALA A 29 -8.57 -11.23 2.70
C ALA A 29 -7.37 -10.39 2.25
N ALA A 30 -7.01 -10.46 0.96
CA ALA A 30 -5.91 -9.69 0.40
C ALA A 30 -6.16 -8.17 0.46
N TYR A 31 -7.40 -7.72 0.18
CA TYR A 31 -7.77 -6.32 0.31
C TYR A 31 -7.76 -5.84 1.77
N SER A 32 -8.25 -6.64 2.71
CA SER A 32 -8.17 -6.31 4.14
C SER A 32 -6.72 -6.10 4.60
N GLN A 33 -5.82 -7.01 4.21
CA GLN A 33 -4.41 -6.88 4.53
C GLN A 33 -3.80 -5.60 3.94
N LEU A 34 -4.08 -5.28 2.68
CA LEU A 34 -3.59 -4.06 2.04
C LEU A 34 -4.07 -2.79 2.77
N VAL A 35 -5.33 -2.76 3.20
CA VAL A 35 -5.88 -1.63 3.96
C VAL A 35 -5.19 -1.48 5.31
N ASP A 36 -4.92 -2.59 6.00
CA ASP A 36 -4.22 -2.57 7.29
C ASP A 36 -2.77 -2.05 7.13
N GLU A 37 -2.06 -2.47 6.09
CA GLU A 37 -0.71 -1.98 5.76
C GLU A 37 -0.69 -0.47 5.46
N LEU A 38 -1.65 0.01 4.65
CA LEU A 38 -1.78 1.42 4.32
C LEU A 38 -2.11 2.26 5.56
N ARG A 39 -3.01 1.76 6.42
CA ARG A 39 -3.36 2.44 7.66
C ARG A 39 -2.16 2.54 8.59
N ALA A 40 -1.43 1.44 8.79
CA ALA A 40 -0.20 1.44 9.61
C ALA A 40 0.85 2.42 9.06
N THR A 41 0.97 2.52 7.73
CA THR A 41 1.87 3.48 7.09
C THR A 41 1.46 4.92 7.39
N LEU A 42 0.18 5.24 7.25
CA LEU A 42 -0.35 6.59 7.50
C LEU A 42 -0.25 6.97 8.99
N GLU A 43 -0.64 6.07 9.90
CA GLU A 43 -0.55 6.29 11.34
C GLU A 43 0.90 6.43 11.83
N GLY A 44 1.82 5.64 11.27
CA GLY A 44 3.25 5.76 11.55
C GLY A 44 3.89 7.03 10.97
N SER A 45 3.30 7.59 9.91
CA SER A 45 3.73 8.85 9.29
C SER A 45 3.19 10.09 10.03
N ASP A 46 2.04 9.96 10.68
CA ASP A 46 1.35 11.05 11.41
C ASP A 46 1.81 11.18 12.87
N SER A 47 2.71 10.31 13.33
CA SER A 47 3.41 10.48 14.59
C SER A 47 4.53 11.52 14.40
N PRO A 48 4.41 12.75 14.94
CA PRO A 48 5.57 13.62 15.00
C PRO A 48 6.62 12.87 15.81
N LYS A 49 7.80 12.67 15.21
CA LYS A 49 8.99 12.39 16.00
C LYS A 49 9.16 13.59 16.92
N THR A 50 8.60 13.51 18.11
CA THR A 50 8.90 14.40 19.22
C THR A 50 10.38 14.20 19.52
N SER A 51 11.22 14.98 18.83
CA SER A 51 12.56 15.29 19.29
C SER A 51 12.42 16.32 20.40
N ALA A 52 12.49 15.86 21.64
CA ALA A 52 12.82 16.66 22.82
C ALA A 52 13.53 15.73 23.82
#